data_AF-M6HHX6-F1
#
_entry.id   AF-M6HHX6-F1
#
_cell.length_a   1.000
_cell.length_b   1.000
_cell.length_c   1.000
_cell.angle_alpha   90.00
_cell.angle_beta   90.00
_cell.angle_gamma   90.00
#
_symmetry.space_group_name_H-M   'P 1'
#
loop_
_entity.id
_entity.type
_entity.pdbx_description
1 polymer ?
#
loop_
_entity_poly.entity_id
_entity_poly.type
_entity_poly.pdbx_seq_one_letter_code
_entity_poly.pdbx_strand_id
1 'polypeptide(L)' 'MKYSEIFQPIQIGSIVLPNRVIMGSMHLGLEGMPMTADRMIAFSYVSCVKPSRYFFT' A
#
# COMPACT_ATOMS: atom_id res chain seq x y z
N MET A 1 19.66 -4.40 -15.43
CA MET A 1 18.67 -3.43 -14.92
C MET A 1 19.15 -2.96 -13.57
N LYS A 2 19.37 -1.66 -13.37
CA LYS A 2 19.64 -1.11 -12.02
C LYS A 2 18.35 -1.29 -11.20
N TYR A 3 18.44 -1.86 -10.00
CA TYR A 3 17.32 -2.09 -9.05
C TYR A 3 16.45 -3.36 -9.20
N SER A 4 16.98 -4.48 -9.72
CA SER A 4 16.29 -5.79 -9.62
C SER A 4 16.01 -6.22 -8.18
N GLU A 5 16.82 -5.72 -7.25
CA GLU A 5 16.76 -6.00 -5.82
C GLU A 5 15.54 -5.43 -5.09
N ILE A 6 14.72 -4.59 -5.74
CA ILE A 6 13.52 -4.03 -5.11
C ILE A 6 12.42 -5.08 -4.99
N PHE A 7 12.41 -6.09 -5.87
CA PHE A 7 11.37 -7.13 -5.90
C PHE A 7 11.74 -8.40 -5.11
N GLN A 8 12.94 -8.47 -4.52
CA GLN A 8 13.28 -9.56 -3.62
C GLN A 8 12.67 -9.32 -2.22
N PRO A 9 12.33 -10.40 -1.50
CA PRO A 9 11.80 -10.29 -0.15
C PRO A 9 12.81 -9.68 0.82
N ILE A 10 12.31 -9.04 1.86
CA ILE A 10 13.11 -8.49 2.95
C ILE A 10 12.42 -8.75 4.29
N GLN A 11 13.21 -9.11 5.30
CA GLN A 11 12.72 -9.25 6.67
C GLN A 11 12.86 -7.91 7.40
N ILE A 12 11.77 -7.42 7.99
CA ILE A 12 11.74 -6.22 8.82
C ILE A 12 11.20 -6.61 10.19
N GLY A 13 12.07 -6.64 11.20
CA GLY A 13 11.72 -7.14 12.52
C GLY A 13 11.23 -8.58 12.45
N SER A 14 9.98 -8.83 12.85
CA SER A 14 9.37 -10.17 12.84
C SER A 14 8.57 -10.49 11.55
N ILE A 15 8.45 -9.55 10.60
CA ILE A 15 7.67 -9.73 9.37
C ILE A 15 8.57 -9.90 8.15
N VAL A 16 8.13 -10.70 7.18
CA VAL A 16 8.80 -10.83 5.87
C VAL A 16 7.92 -10.18 4.82
N LEU A 17 8.42 -9.12 4.19
CA LEU A 17 7.76 -8.46 3.07
C LEU A 17 8.14 -9.17 1.77
N PRO A 18 7.18 -9.40 0.86
CA PRO A 18 7.42 -10.09 -0.41
C PRO A 18 8.26 -9.25 -1.40
N ASN A 19 8.28 -7.94 -1.22
CA ASN A 19 9.08 -6.99 -1.97
C ASN A 19 9.42 -5.77 -1.10
N ARG A 20 10.36 -4.96 -1.54
CA ARG A 20 10.84 -3.75 -0.84
C ARG A 20 10.03 -2.50 -1.18
N VAL A 21 8.83 -2.65 -1.77
CA VAL A 21 7.91 -1.55 -2.07
C VAL A 21 6.91 -1.45 -0.93
N ILE A 22 6.97 -0.34 -0.19
CA ILE A 22 6.12 -0.09 0.98
C ILE A 22 5.25 1.12 0.67
N MET A 23 3.96 1.02 0.98
CA MET A 23 3.07 2.19 0.93
C MET A 23 3.41 3.09 2.12
N GLY A 24 3.94 4.28 1.86
CA GLY A 24 4.27 5.25 2.89
C GLY A 24 3.02 5.81 3.56
N SER A 25 3.18 6.41 4.75
CA SER A 25 2.09 7.14 5.38
C SER A 25 1.59 8.27 4.46
N MET A 26 0.31 8.23 4.11
CA MET A 26 -0.34 9.26 3.30
C MET A 26 -1.41 9.94 4.16
N HIS A 27 -1.27 11.25 4.39
CA HIS A 27 -2.35 12.02 4.96
C HIS A 27 -3.43 12.23 3.89
N LEU A 28 -4.49 11.44 3.97
CA LEU A 28 -5.54 11.42 2.94
C LEU A 28 -6.53 12.59 3.05
N GLY A 29 -6.47 13.39 4.12
CA GLY A 29 -7.45 14.44 4.40
C GLY A 29 -8.87 13.92 4.68
N LEU A 30 -9.03 12.59 4.76
CA LEU A 30 -10.30 11.90 4.99
C LEU A 30 -10.58 11.66 6.48
N GLU A 31 -9.69 12.10 7.38
CA GLU A 31 -9.71 11.81 8.82
C GLU A 31 -10.80 12.59 9.59
N GLY A 32 -11.44 13.60 8.97
CA GLY A 32 -12.47 14.44 9.58
C GLY A 32 -13.86 14.33 8.95
N MET A 33 -14.11 13.34 8.08
CA MET A 33 -15.37 13.19 7.36
C MET A 33 -16.29 12.14 8.01
N PRO A 34 -17.62 12.24 7.88
CA PRO A 34 -18.49 11.13 8.24
C PRO A 34 -18.10 9.89 7.42
N MET A 35 -18.05 8.71 8.05
CA MET A 35 -17.60 7.44 7.46
C MET A 35 -16.10 7.39 7.08
N THR A 36 -15.25 8.13 7.80
CA THR A 36 -13.78 8.10 7.68
C THR A 36 -13.20 6.67 7.65
N ALA A 37 -13.70 5.76 8.50
CA ALA A 37 -13.21 4.39 8.57
C ALA A 37 -13.41 3.63 7.24
N ASP A 38 -14.61 3.64 6.67
CA ASP A 38 -14.89 2.97 5.38
C ASP A 38 -14.04 3.52 4.23
N ARG A 39 -13.83 4.85 4.19
CA ARG A 39 -13.02 5.48 3.14
C ARG A 39 -11.53 5.16 3.29
N MET A 40 -11.02 5.11 4.52
CA MET A 40 -9.64 4.70 4.78
C MET A 40 -9.41 3.21 4.50
N ILE A 41 -10.37 2.35 4.85
CA ILE A 41 -10.32 0.92 4.52
C ILE A 41 -10.33 0.73 3.01
N ALA A 42 -11.20 1.43 2.28
CA ALA A 42 -11.24 1.37 0.82
C ALA A 42 -9.89 1.77 0.20
N PHE A 43 -9.29 2.89 0.63
CA PHE A 43 -8.00 3.32 0.09
C PHE A 43 -6.87 2.34 0.42
N SER A 44 -6.70 2.00 1.70
CA SER A 44 -5.56 1.18 2.14
C SER A 44 -5.66 -0.29 1.70
N TYR A 45 -6.84 -0.90 1.77
CA TYR A 45 -7.00 -2.32 1.41
C TYR A 45 -7.29 -2.54 -0.07
N VAL A 46 -8.15 -1.74 -0.69
CA VAL A 46 -8.59 -2.02 -2.08
C VAL A 46 -7.60 -1.46 -3.10
N SER A 47 -7.04 -0.27 -2.88
CA SER A 47 -6.13 0.35 -3.85
C SER A 47 -4.68 -0.09 -3.69
N CYS A 48 -4.22 -0.34 -2.47
CA CYS A 48 -2.80 -0.65 -2.21
C CYS A 48 -2.50 -2.13 -1.98
N VAL A 49 -3.43 -2.90 -1.39
CA VAL A 49 -3.20 -4.33 -1.07
C VAL A 49 -3.77 -5.25 -2.13
N LYS A 50 -4.94 -4.94 -2.70
CA LYS A 50 -5.44 -5.65 -3.88
C LYS A 50 -4.81 -5.06 -5.14
N PRO A 51 -4.12 -5.85 -5.96
CA PRO A 51 -3.81 -5.45 -7.33
C PRO A 51 -5.10 -5.49 -8.16
N SER A 52 -6.03 -4.56 -7.90
CA SER A 52 -7.27 -4.41 -8.64
C SER A 52 -6.99 -3.59 -9.89
N ARG A 53 -6.60 -4.28 -10.97
CA ARG A 53 -6.93 -4.15 -12.42
C ARG A 53 -7.30 -2.78 -13.05
N TYR A 54 -7.14 -1.65 -12.39
CA TYR A 54 -7.59 -0.32 -12.83
C TYR A 54 -6.53 0.77 -12.64
N PHE A 55 -5.24 0.40 -12.59
CA PHE A 55 -4.13 1.36 -12.60
C PHE A 55 -3.44 1.39 -13.98
N PHE A 56 -4.23 1.42 -15.05
CA PHE A 56 -3.80 1.70 -16.43
C PHE A 56 -5.04 2.06 -17.29
N THR A 57 -5.64 3.21 -17.04
CA THR A 57 -6.38 4.01 -18.04
C THR A 57 -6.25 5.47 -17.68
#